data_AF-A0A438DJF6-F1
#
_entry.id   AF-A0A438DJF6-F1
#
_cell.length_a   1.000
_cell.length_b   1.000
_cell.length_c   1.000
_cell.angle_alpha   90.00
_cell.angle_beta   90.00
_cell.angle_gamma   90.00
#
_symmetry.space_group_name_H-M   'P 1'
#
loop_
_entity.id
_entity.type
_entity.pdbx_description
1 polymer ?
#
loop_
_entity_poly.entity_id
_entity_poly.type
_entity_poly.pdbx_seq_one_letter_code
_entity_poly.pdbx_strand_id
1 'polypeptide(L)'
;MPLDRAFERLRSTGFLASLVPRPSPSILPPRFRAHEFCAFHQMAGHLTDYCAFLRHTIQDLIDSGAVSFPVSTTDTDLGPDMTVDPFPAYSTHVVPHPSGLYHHVLDTQGTDIHRTL
;
A
#
# COMPACT_ATOMS: atom_id res chain seq x y z
N MET A 1 4.54 -10.14 5.61
CA MET A 1 4.84 -10.98 4.42
C MET A 1 5.33 -10.06 3.31
N PRO A 2 6.47 -10.34 2.65
CA PRO A 2 6.95 -9.54 1.52
C PRO A 2 6.02 -9.72 0.31
N LEU A 3 5.87 -8.67 -0.51
CA LEU A 3 4.88 -8.65 -1.60
C LEU A 3 5.29 -9.50 -2.78
N ASP A 4 6.58 -9.65 -3.01
CA ASP A 4 7.12 -10.56 -4.01
C ASP A 4 6.56 -11.99 -3.81
N ARG A 5 6.59 -12.49 -2.57
CA ARG A 5 6.11 -13.80 -2.18
C ARG A 5 4.59 -13.88 -2.20
N ALA A 6 3.92 -12.79 -1.82
CA ALA A 6 2.47 -12.69 -1.91
C ALA A 6 2.02 -12.79 -3.38
N PHE A 7 2.69 -12.05 -4.25
CA PHE A 7 2.43 -12.04 -5.68
C PHE A 7 2.68 -13.41 -6.31
N GLU A 8 3.80 -14.07 -6.02
CA GLU A 8 4.07 -15.41 -6.54
C GLU A 8 3.00 -16.43 -6.11
N ARG A 9 2.53 -16.35 -4.86
CA ARG A 9 1.42 -17.21 -4.37
C ARG A 9 0.11 -16.93 -5.12
N LEU A 10 -0.24 -15.66 -5.29
CA LEU A 10 -1.46 -15.27 -6.01
C LEU A 10 -1.39 -15.60 -7.50
N ARG A 11 -0.19 -15.54 -8.08
CA ARG A 11 0.06 -15.95 -9.46
C ARG A 11 -0.06 -17.46 -9.63
N SER A 12 0.49 -18.24 -8.70
CA SER A 12 0.41 -19.71 -8.75
C SER A 12 -1.02 -20.24 -8.63
N THR A 13 -1.91 -19.49 -7.97
CA THR A 13 -3.32 -19.83 -7.79
C THR A 13 -4.23 -19.20 -8.85
N GLY A 14 -3.69 -18.36 -9.74
CA GLY A 14 -4.45 -17.71 -10.81
C GLY A 14 -5.28 -16.49 -10.39
N PHE A 15 -5.17 -16.04 -9.13
CA PHE A 15 -5.86 -14.83 -8.66
C PHE A 15 -5.28 -13.54 -9.22
N LEU A 16 -3.96 -13.52 -9.48
CA LEU A 16 -3.28 -12.40 -10.13
C LEU A 16 -2.40 -12.89 -11.27
N ALA A 17 -2.21 -12.03 -12.26
CA ALA A 17 -1.22 -12.22 -13.31
C ALA A 17 -0.33 -10.99 -13.39
N SER A 18 0.90 -11.18 -13.88
CA SER A 18 1.74 -10.06 -14.27
C SER A 18 1.05 -9.26 -15.37
N LEU A 19 1.14 -7.93 -15.29
CA LEU A 19 0.65 -7.03 -16.31
C LEU A 19 1.48 -7.16 -17.58
N VAL A 20 0.82 -7.01 -18.73
CA VAL A 20 1.51 -6.98 -20.02
C VAL A 20 2.59 -5.89 -19.98
N PRO A 21 3.86 -6.19 -20.34
CA PRO A 21 4.93 -5.21 -20.32
C PRO A 21 4.55 -4.01 -21.16
N ARG A 22 4.53 -2.82 -20.54
CA ARG A 22 4.25 -1.57 -21.22
C ARG A 22 5.55 -0.97 -21.77
N PRO A 23 5.54 -0.29 -22.93
CA PRO A 23 6.70 0.46 -23.40
C PRO A 23 7.24 1.39 -22.32
N SER A 24 8.56 1.53 -22.27
CA SER A 24 9.21 2.43 -21.33
C SER A 24 8.65 3.85 -21.47
N PRO A 25 8.33 4.52 -20.35
CA PRO A 25 7.85 5.89 -20.41
C PRO A 25 8.94 6.79 -21.01
N SER A 26 8.55 7.75 -21.85
CA SER A 26 9.47 8.72 -22.46
C SER A 26 10.13 9.62 -21.41
N ILE A 27 9.50 9.79 -20.25
CA ILE A 27 10.01 10.52 -19.10
C ILE A 27 10.10 9.54 -17.93
N LEU A 28 11.31 9.35 -17.40
CA LEU A 28 11.54 8.50 -16.25
C LEU A 28 11.17 9.24 -14.96
N PRO A 29 10.38 8.62 -14.06
CA PRO A 29 10.07 9.20 -12.75
C PRO A 29 11.33 9.51 -11.93
N PRO A 30 11.29 10.50 -11.01
CA PRO A 30 12.47 10.87 -10.18
C PRO A 30 13.05 9.73 -9.33
N ARG A 31 12.22 8.73 -8.99
CA ARG A 31 12.61 7.57 -8.18
C ARG A 31 12.86 6.32 -9.03
N PHE A 32 12.92 6.45 -10.35
CA PHE A 32 13.16 5.33 -11.25
C PHE A 32 14.55 4.72 -11.01
N ARG A 33 14.58 3.42 -10.75
CA ARG A 33 15.82 2.63 -10.59
C ARG A 33 15.92 1.61 -11.72
N ALA A 34 16.79 1.88 -12.69
CA ALA A 34 16.95 1.03 -13.88
C ALA A 34 17.43 -0.40 -13.58
N HIS A 35 18.09 -0.61 -12.43
CA HIS A 35 18.59 -1.91 -12.00
C HIS A 35 17.57 -2.70 -11.16
N GLU A 36 16.46 -2.09 -10.76
CA GLU A 36 15.40 -2.76 -10.02
C GLU A 36 14.31 -3.22 -10.99
N PHE A 37 13.72 -4.38 -10.73
CA PHE A 37 12.70 -4.97 -11.58
C PHE A 37 11.46 -5.36 -10.77
N CYS A 38 10.28 -5.02 -11.30
CA CYS A 38 8.99 -5.38 -10.73
C CYS A 38 8.38 -6.53 -11.54
N ALA A 39 8.25 -7.70 -10.94
CA ALA A 39 7.69 -8.90 -11.59
C ALA A 39 6.20 -8.73 -11.93
N PHE A 40 5.47 -7.92 -11.16
CA PHE A 40 4.07 -7.60 -11.42
C PHE A 40 3.90 -6.74 -12.68
N HIS A 41 4.73 -5.70 -12.86
CA HIS A 41 4.67 -4.83 -14.04
C HIS A 41 5.50 -5.34 -15.23
N GLN A 42 6.39 -6.30 -14.99
CA GLN A 42 7.38 -6.80 -15.95
C GLN A 42 8.26 -5.68 -16.54
N MET A 43 8.64 -4.71 -15.72
CA MET A 43 9.47 -3.58 -16.14
C MET A 43 10.49 -3.19 -15.06
N ALA A 44 11.56 -2.53 -15.52
CA ALA A 44 12.51 -1.88 -14.63
C ALA A 44 11.90 -0.64 -13.96
N GLY A 45 12.39 -0.28 -12.77
CA GLY A 45 12.09 1.01 -12.14
C GLY A 45 11.89 0.94 -10.62
N HIS A 46 11.30 -0.14 -10.11
CA HIS A 46 11.13 -0.41 -8.69
C HIS A 46 11.09 -1.92 -8.44
N LEU A 47 11.41 -2.39 -7.23
CA LEU A 47 11.22 -3.78 -6.84
C LEU A 47 9.74 -4.12 -6.59
N THR A 48 9.35 -5.38 -6.79
CA THR A 48 7.99 -5.87 -6.51
C THR A 48 7.52 -5.54 -5.09
N ASP A 49 8.41 -5.60 -4.10
CA ASP A 49 8.11 -5.27 -2.68
C ASP A 49 7.75 -3.79 -2.43
N TYR A 50 8.16 -2.90 -3.32
CA TYR A 50 7.84 -1.47 -3.26
C TYR A 50 6.75 -1.08 -4.26
N CYS A 51 6.12 -2.05 -4.91
CA CYS A 51 5.06 -1.80 -5.88
C CYS A 51 3.78 -1.34 -5.19
N ALA A 52 3.53 -0.03 -5.19
CA ALA A 52 2.34 0.55 -4.57
C ALA A 52 1.04 -0.02 -5.17
N PHE A 53 0.97 -0.17 -6.49
CA PHE A 53 -0.22 -0.72 -7.15
C PHE A 53 -0.50 -2.16 -6.70
N LEU A 54 0.54 -3.02 -6.68
CA LEU A 54 0.40 -4.39 -6.20
C LEU A 54 -0.07 -4.45 -4.73
N ARG A 55 0.45 -3.57 -3.86
CA ARG A 55 -0.02 -3.48 -2.46
C ARG A 55 -1.52 -3.24 -2.38
N HIS A 56 -2.02 -2.27 -3.16
CA HIS A 56 -3.43 -1.94 -3.18
C HIS A 56 -4.26 -3.09 -3.74
N THR A 57 -3.85 -3.67 -4.87
CA THR A 57 -4.56 -4.83 -5.45
C THR A 57 -4.64 -6.01 -4.48
N ILE A 58 -3.55 -6.32 -3.77
CA ILE A 58 -3.54 -7.38 -2.76
C ILE A 58 -4.48 -7.03 -1.60
N GLN A 59 -4.48 -5.77 -1.15
CA GLN A 59 -5.39 -5.33 -0.10
C GLN A 59 -6.86 -5.41 -0.53
N ASP A 60 -7.19 -5.01 -1.77
CA ASP A 60 -8.54 -5.12 -2.31
C ASP A 60 -9.03 -6.58 -2.39
N LEU A 61 -8.13 -7.52 -2.72
CA LEU A 61 -8.44 -8.95 -2.71
C LEU A 61 -8.69 -9.50 -1.30
N ILE A 62 -8.00 -8.96 -0.29
CA ILE A 62 -8.22 -9.33 1.11
C ILE A 62 -9.54 -8.74 1.60
N ASP A 63 -9.77 -7.45 1.34
CA ASP A 63 -10.94 -6.71 1.81
C ASP A 63 -12.24 -7.23 1.16
N SER A 64 -12.16 -7.75 -0.06
CA SER A 64 -13.28 -8.45 -0.73
C SER A 64 -13.48 -9.89 -0.25
N GLY A 65 -12.58 -10.44 0.57
CA GLY A 65 -12.61 -11.83 1.04
C GLY A 65 -12.24 -12.86 -0.04
N ALA A 66 -11.75 -12.43 -1.21
CA ALA A 66 -11.34 -13.32 -2.29
C ALA A 66 -10.08 -14.13 -1.92
N VAL A 67 -9.21 -13.54 -1.10
CA VAL A 67 -8.00 -14.20 -0.60
C VAL A 67 -7.82 -13.92 0.89
N SER A 68 -7.22 -14.85 1.60
CA SER A 68 -6.81 -14.63 2.99
C SER A 68 -5.34 -14.99 3.12
N PHE A 69 -4.52 -14.02 3.50
CA PHE A 69 -3.15 -14.33 3.90
C PHE A 69 -3.17 -14.64 5.39
N PRO A 70 -2.49 -15.73 5.83
CA PRO A 70 -2.22 -15.85 7.25
C PRO A 70 -1.45 -14.59 7.63
N VAL A 71 -2.05 -13.75 8.47
CA VAL A 71 -1.36 -12.62 9.05
C VAL A 71 -0.21 -13.26 9.81
N SER A 72 0.99 -13.18 9.26
CA SER A 72 2.20 -13.38 10.04
C SER A 72 2.30 -12.12 10.87
N THR A 73 1.42 -12.00 11.87
CA THR A 73 1.70 -11.23 13.05
C THR A 73 3.04 -11.80 13.50
N THR A 74 4.07 -10.99 13.36
CA THR A 74 5.25 -11.12 14.20
C THR A 74 4.80 -11.57 15.57
N ASP A 75 5.23 -12.75 15.98
CA ASP A 75 5.39 -13.18 17.37
C ASP A 75 4.59 -12.33 18.37
N THR A 76 3.32 -12.70 18.51
CA THR A 76 2.58 -12.41 19.73
C THR A 76 1.92 -13.73 20.05
N ASP A 77 2.75 -14.61 20.61
CA ASP A 77 2.28 -15.68 21.48
C ASP A 77 1.42 -15.04 22.58
N LEU A 78 0.12 -14.94 22.32
CA LEU A 78 -0.88 -14.91 23.36
C LEU A 78 -1.85 -16.02 22.99
N GLY A 79 -1.58 -17.17 23.60
CA GLY A 79 -2.36 -18.39 23.48
C GLY A 79 -3.83 -18.22 23.84
N PRO A 80 -4.64 -19.25 23.55
CA PRO A 80 -6.07 -19.22 23.77
C PRO A 80 -6.34 -19.44 25.26
N ASP A 81 -6.62 -18.37 26.00
CA ASP A 81 -7.31 -18.51 27.27
C ASP A 81 -8.63 -17.75 27.24
N MET A 82 -9.70 -18.54 27.17
CA MET A 82 -11.04 -18.09 27.42
C MET A 82 -11.18 -17.81 28.91
N THR A 83 -11.19 -16.54 29.29
CA THR A 83 -11.89 -16.14 30.52
C THR A 83 -12.78 -14.95 30.18
N VAL A 84 -14.06 -15.29 30.06
CA VAL A 84 -15.19 -14.36 30.12
C VAL A 84 -15.17 -13.74 31.51
N ASP A 85 -15.02 -12.42 31.62
CA ASP A 85 -15.54 -11.68 32.78
C ASP A 85 -16.03 -10.30 32.31
N PRO A 86 -17.20 -9.85 32.78
CA PRO A 86 -18.06 -8.96 32.05
C PRO A 86 -17.67 -7.49 32.25
N PHE A 87 -18.08 -6.67 31.27
CA PHE A 87 -18.18 -5.23 31.46
C PHE A 87 -18.95 -4.90 32.75
N PRO A 88 -18.56 -3.82 33.46
CA PRO A 88 -19.47 -2.69 33.43
C PRO A 88 -18.81 -1.30 33.32
N ALA A 89 -19.39 -0.53 32.39
CA ALA A 89 -19.98 0.79 32.60
C ALA A 89 -19.07 2.02 32.82
N TYR A 90 -19.19 2.92 31.83
CA TYR A 90 -19.07 4.39 31.81
C TYR A 90 -17.78 5.07 32.34
N SER A 91 -17.12 5.83 31.47
CA SER A 91 -16.96 7.28 31.70
C SER A 91 -16.62 8.02 30.41
N THR A 92 -17.44 9.02 30.14
CA THR A 92 -17.42 9.94 29.02
C THR A 92 -16.20 10.85 29.09
N HIS A 93 -15.27 10.75 28.14
CA HIS A 93 -14.55 11.93 27.65
C HIS A 93 -14.40 11.84 26.13
N VAL A 94 -15.27 12.60 25.46
CA VAL A 94 -15.18 12.94 24.05
C VAL A 94 -13.81 13.57 23.81
N VAL A 95 -12.93 12.86 23.12
CA VAL A 95 -11.75 13.46 22.47
C VAL A 95 -12.10 13.55 20.99
N PRO A 96 -12.21 14.75 20.40
CA PRO A 96 -12.37 14.85 18.97
C PRO A 96 -11.09 14.34 18.29
N HIS A 97 -11.31 13.44 17.33
CA HIS A 97 -10.31 12.97 16.38
C HIS A 97 -9.67 14.17 15.67
N PRO A 98 -8.34 14.35 15.65
CA PRO A 98 -7.73 15.23 14.67
C PRO A 98 -7.79 14.50 13.33
N SER A 99 -8.84 14.79 12.55
CA SER A 99 -8.91 14.43 11.14
C SER A 99 -7.79 15.17 10.39
N GLY A 100 -6.62 14.55 10.34
CA GLY A 100 -5.49 14.94 9.49
C GLY A 100 -5.83 14.69 8.03
N LEU A 101 -6.63 15.57 7.44
CA LEU A 101 -6.82 15.68 6.00
C LEU A 101 -5.51 16.15 5.36
N TYR A 102 -4.71 15.21 4.84
CA TYR A 102 -3.67 15.54 3.87
C TYR A 102 -4.33 15.85 2.53
N HIS A 103 -4.86 17.08 2.39
CA HIS A 103 -5.01 17.69 1.07
C HIS A 103 -3.66 18.30 0.69
N HIS A 104 -2.87 17.60 -0.11
CA HIS A 104 -1.78 18.23 -0.84
C HIS A 104 -2.38 18.85 -2.11
N VAL A 105 -3.02 20.01 -1.97
CA VAL A 105 -3.27 20.89 -3.13
C VAL A 105 -1.91 21.51 -3.45
N LEU A 106 -1.42 21.20 -4.64
CA LEU A 106 -0.26 21.87 -5.22
C LEU A 106 -0.74 23.29 -5.57
N ASP A 107 -0.45 24.26 -4.70
CA ASP A 107 -0.70 25.66 -5.03
C ASP A 107 0.14 26.01 -6.26
N THR A 108 -0.57 26.30 -7.35
CA THR A 108 -0.01 26.88 -8.56
C THR A 108 0.65 28.19 -8.16
N GLN A 109 1.98 28.18 -8.08
CA GLN A 109 2.80 29.34 -7.83
C GLN A 109 2.39 30.44 -8.81
N GLY A 110 1.69 31.43 -8.26
CA GLY A 110 1.33 32.66 -8.94
C GLY A 110 2.59 33.30 -9.50
N THR A 111 2.48 33.70 -10.75
CA THR A 111 3.43 34.53 -11.45
C THR A 111 3.58 35.87 -10.70
N ASP A 112 4.67 36.04 -9.98
CA ASP A 112 5.22 37.38 -9.70
C ASP A 112 6.43 37.56 -10.61
N ILE A 113 6.18 38.24 -11.74
CA ILE A 113 7.23 38.73 -12.61
C ILE A 113 7.58 40.16 -12.17
N HIS A 114 8.59 40.29 -11.32
CA HIS A 114 9.20 41.59 -11.07
C HIS A 114 9.93 42.05 -12.35
N ARG A 115 9.33 42.98 -13.12
CA ARG A 115 10.02 43.71 -14.19
C ARG A 115 9.90 45.22 -13.95
N THR A 116 10.99 45.79 -13.47
CA THR A 116 11.26 47.22 -13.35
C THR A 116 11.61 47.79 -14.74
N LEU A 117 11.01 48.93 -15.09
CA LEU A 117 11.66 49.99 -15.85
C LEU A 117 11.74 51.21 -14.94
#